data_AF-A0A3D2WC68-F1
#
_entry.id   AF-A0A3D2WC68-F1
#
_cell.length_a   1.000
_cell.length_b   1.000
_cell.length_c   1.000
_cell.angle_alpha   90.00
_cell.angle_beta   90.00
_cell.angle_gamma   90.00
#
_symmetry.space_group_name_H-M   'P 1'
#
loop_
_entity.id
_entity.type
_entity.pdbx_description
1 polymer ?
#
loop_
_entity_poly.entity_id
_entity_poly.type
_entity_poly.pdbx_seq_one_letter_code
_entity_poly.pdbx_strand_id
1 'polypeptide(L)'
;APLVGEERLTDPEVAARAVQMMEEYVGHGFDAVMSLEIGGSNSIQPFMVASFTGLPVLDADTMGRAYPEAQMSSFAIGDLRPYPLTLADPRGVETVVSKVPTWKWMERVSRKICTEVGSTAATCKAPRTGREVKEWGILRTVSQAIGIGRAVHEARQSKQNPVQAVVDCEDGRILFEGKIVEVNRRTTEGFLRGSVELEGLEADKGHRMKLDFQNEFSIGWINEEPRVMVPDIITVLDSTTGEAIGTEAIRYGQRVQILVLRAPEIQTTPKGLEHVGPRAFGYDLDFESVFAEAGGT
;
A
#
# COMPACT_ATOMS: atom_id res chain seq x y z
N ALA A 1 -13.22 -4.08 4.97
CA ALA A 1 -13.23 -2.61 5.17
C ALA A 1 -12.35 -2.31 6.37
N PRO A 2 -11.44 -1.32 6.30
CA PRO A 2 -10.44 -1.08 7.35
C PRO A 2 -11.03 -0.94 8.76
N LEU A 3 -12.12 -0.17 8.90
CA LEU A 3 -12.81 0.02 10.20
C LEU A 3 -13.35 -1.29 10.82
N VAL A 4 -13.71 -2.28 10.02
CA VAL A 4 -14.16 -3.59 10.54
C VAL A 4 -12.97 -4.39 11.08
N GLY A 5 -11.78 -4.22 10.50
CA GLY A 5 -10.56 -4.92 10.94
C GLY A 5 -10.04 -4.42 12.29
N GLU A 6 -10.34 -3.17 12.67
CA GLU A 6 -10.03 -2.62 13.99
C GLU A 6 -10.83 -3.31 15.11
N GLU A 7 -12.09 -3.68 14.82
CA GLU A 7 -12.99 -4.29 15.80
C GLU A 7 -12.96 -5.83 15.77
N ARG A 8 -12.52 -6.43 14.65
CA ARG A 8 -12.58 -7.87 14.42
C ARG A 8 -11.20 -8.45 14.10
N LEU A 9 -10.72 -9.29 15.02
CA LEU A 9 -9.50 -10.07 14.82
C LEU A 9 -9.63 -10.95 13.57
N THR A 10 -8.52 -11.06 12.83
CA THR A 10 -8.45 -11.90 11.64
C THR A 10 -8.18 -13.35 12.04
N ASP A 11 -8.95 -14.28 11.49
CA ASP A 11 -8.76 -15.71 11.68
C ASP A 11 -7.84 -16.27 10.57
N PRO A 12 -6.66 -16.81 10.91
CA PRO A 12 -5.76 -17.42 9.92
C PRO A 12 -6.38 -18.56 9.12
N GLU A 13 -7.36 -19.29 9.68
CA GLU A 13 -8.05 -20.37 9.00
C GLU A 13 -8.88 -19.84 7.81
N VAL A 14 -9.55 -18.69 7.98
CA VAL A 14 -10.31 -18.04 6.90
C VAL A 14 -9.38 -17.56 5.79
N ALA A 15 -8.21 -17.03 6.15
CA ALA A 15 -7.19 -16.64 5.18
C ALA A 15 -6.68 -17.84 4.37
N ALA A 16 -6.36 -18.94 5.05
CA ALA A 16 -5.92 -20.17 4.42
C ALA A 16 -7.01 -20.80 3.53
N ARG A 17 -8.28 -20.73 3.95
CA ARG A 17 -9.39 -21.31 3.19
C ARG A 17 -9.52 -20.70 1.81
N ALA A 18 -9.33 -19.39 1.65
CA ALA A 18 -9.36 -18.75 0.34
C ALA A 18 -8.30 -19.33 -0.61
N VAL A 19 -7.11 -19.69 -0.11
CA VAL A 19 -6.05 -20.33 -0.90
C VAL A 19 -6.39 -21.78 -1.24
N GLN A 20 -6.88 -22.56 -0.28
CA GLN A 20 -7.30 -23.95 -0.48
C GLN A 20 -8.44 -24.07 -1.51
N MET A 21 -9.44 -23.18 -1.44
CA MET A 21 -10.49 -23.09 -2.46
C MET A 21 -9.93 -22.85 -3.86
N MET A 22 -8.84 -22.08 -3.96
CA MET A 22 -8.20 -21.83 -5.24
C MET A 22 -7.50 -23.10 -5.74
N GLU A 23 -6.77 -23.82 -4.88
CA GLU A 23 -6.16 -25.12 -5.20
C GLU A 23 -7.21 -26.15 -5.66
N GLU A 24 -8.35 -26.22 -4.96
CA GLU A 24 -9.50 -27.06 -5.33
C GLU A 24 -10.04 -26.70 -6.72
N TYR A 25 -10.21 -25.41 -7.00
CA TYR A 25 -10.76 -24.93 -8.26
C TYR A 25 -9.82 -25.14 -9.46
N VAL A 26 -8.52 -24.92 -9.28
CA VAL A 26 -7.52 -25.10 -10.36
C VAL A 26 -7.02 -26.54 -10.47
N GLY A 27 -7.25 -27.37 -9.45
CA GLY A 27 -6.89 -28.79 -9.42
C GLY A 27 -5.40 -29.05 -9.18
N HIS A 28 -4.67 -28.09 -8.63
CA HIS A 28 -3.25 -28.24 -8.28
C HIS A 28 -2.88 -27.38 -7.07
N GLY A 29 -1.92 -27.84 -6.28
CA GLY A 29 -1.39 -27.09 -5.13
C GLY A 29 -0.51 -25.92 -5.53
N PHE A 30 -0.16 -25.09 -4.54
CA PHE A 30 0.81 -24.01 -4.69
C PHE A 30 2.14 -24.30 -3.98
N ASP A 31 3.23 -23.76 -4.53
CA ASP A 31 4.57 -23.89 -3.92
C ASP A 31 4.87 -22.77 -2.90
N ALA A 32 4.13 -21.66 -2.94
CA ALA A 32 4.33 -20.48 -2.09
C ALA A 32 3.09 -19.57 -2.10
N VAL A 33 3.02 -18.68 -1.11
CA VAL A 33 2.03 -17.58 -1.04
C VAL A 33 2.75 -16.23 -0.99
N MET A 34 2.15 -15.18 -1.54
CA MET A 34 2.73 -13.83 -1.56
C MET A 34 1.68 -12.78 -1.22
N SER A 35 2.13 -11.60 -0.79
CA SER A 35 1.19 -10.50 -0.56
C SER A 35 0.70 -9.90 -1.87
N LEU A 36 -0.52 -9.36 -1.87
CA LEU A 36 -0.96 -8.48 -2.94
C LEU A 36 -0.26 -7.12 -2.83
N GLU A 37 -0.14 -6.59 -1.61
CA GLU A 37 0.47 -5.30 -1.31
C GLU A 37 1.26 -5.38 0.00
N ILE A 38 2.35 -4.63 0.12
CA ILE A 38 3.16 -4.57 1.35
C ILE A 38 2.72 -3.42 2.28
N GLY A 39 1.40 -3.23 2.42
CA GLY A 39 0.81 -2.20 3.28
C GLY A 39 0.08 -2.79 4.50
N GLY A 40 0.34 -2.24 5.69
CA GLY A 40 -0.44 -2.53 6.91
C GLY A 40 -0.68 -4.03 7.16
N SER A 41 -1.93 -4.40 7.47
CA SER A 41 -2.31 -5.79 7.74
C SER A 41 -2.27 -6.70 6.51
N ASN A 42 -2.30 -6.16 5.28
CA ASN A 42 -2.18 -6.97 4.06
C ASN A 42 -0.83 -7.67 3.97
N SER A 43 0.25 -7.01 4.42
CA SER A 43 1.59 -7.60 4.51
C SER A 43 1.66 -8.83 5.44
N ILE A 44 0.75 -8.94 6.40
CA ILE A 44 0.70 -10.03 7.39
C ILE A 44 -0.15 -11.21 6.90
N GLN A 45 -1.07 -11.01 5.94
CA GLN A 45 -1.97 -12.07 5.46
C GLN A 45 -1.26 -13.32 4.93
N PRO A 46 -0.20 -13.21 4.10
CA PRO A 46 0.53 -14.40 3.64
C PRO A 46 1.14 -15.20 4.80
N PHE A 47 1.59 -14.54 5.87
CA PHE A 47 2.12 -15.22 7.05
C PHE A 47 1.04 -15.97 7.83
N MET A 48 -0.18 -15.42 7.90
CA MET A 48 -1.33 -16.14 8.46
C MET A 48 -1.63 -17.41 7.65
N VAL A 49 -1.67 -17.29 6.31
CA VAL A 49 -1.85 -18.46 5.43
C VAL A 49 -0.72 -19.48 5.62
N ALA A 50 0.53 -19.02 5.62
CA ALA A 50 1.71 -19.87 5.81
C ALA A 50 1.67 -20.64 7.15
N SER A 51 1.22 -19.98 8.23
CA SER A 51 1.12 -20.60 9.55
C SER A 51 0.16 -21.80 9.60
N PHE A 52 -0.84 -21.82 8.72
CA PHE A 52 -1.86 -22.87 8.67
C PHE A 52 -1.59 -23.92 7.58
N THR A 53 -1.06 -23.50 6.43
CA THR A 53 -0.84 -24.36 5.26
C THR A 53 0.56 -24.96 5.18
N GLY A 54 1.53 -24.37 5.88
CA GLY A 54 2.95 -24.72 5.77
C GLY A 54 3.63 -24.20 4.49
N LEU A 55 2.91 -23.44 3.65
CA LEU A 55 3.48 -22.83 2.44
C LEU A 55 4.48 -21.73 2.81
N PRO A 56 5.62 -21.61 2.12
CA PRO A 56 6.54 -20.50 2.32
C PRO A 56 5.91 -19.17 1.84
N VAL A 57 6.23 -18.09 2.56
CA VAL A 57 5.91 -16.73 2.11
C VAL A 57 7.00 -16.26 1.15
N LEU A 58 6.61 -15.88 -0.06
CA LEU A 58 7.51 -15.30 -1.04
C LEU A 58 7.85 -13.86 -0.66
N ASP A 59 9.13 -13.51 -0.76
CA ASP A 59 9.63 -12.15 -0.54
C ASP A 59 9.35 -11.26 -1.76
N ALA A 60 8.07 -10.98 -1.97
CA ALA A 60 7.55 -10.11 -3.02
C ALA A 60 6.10 -9.70 -2.73
N ASP A 61 5.67 -8.62 -3.38
CA ASP A 61 4.26 -8.28 -3.52
C ASP A 61 3.99 -7.70 -4.92
N THR A 62 2.80 -7.14 -5.16
CA THR A 62 2.39 -6.64 -6.48
C THR A 62 2.33 -5.11 -6.57
N MET A 63 2.63 -4.38 -5.50
CA MET A 63 2.50 -2.93 -5.41
C MET A 63 3.74 -2.23 -4.80
N GLY A 64 4.57 -2.89 -3.98
CA GLY A 64 5.72 -2.29 -3.28
C GLY A 64 5.37 -1.15 -2.31
N ARG A 65 4.07 -0.88 -2.16
CA ARG A 65 3.41 0.11 -1.30
C ARG A 65 1.93 -0.29 -1.21
N ALA A 66 1.12 0.51 -0.53
CA ALA A 66 -0.33 0.42 -0.64
C ALA A 66 -0.88 1.29 -1.78
N TYR A 67 -1.94 0.79 -2.42
CA TYR A 67 -2.76 1.51 -3.39
C TYR A 67 -4.24 1.17 -3.19
N PRO A 68 -5.16 2.09 -3.53
CA PRO A 68 -6.57 1.89 -3.23
C PRO A 68 -7.24 0.82 -4.11
N GLU A 69 -6.72 0.57 -5.32
CA GLU A 69 -7.43 -0.17 -6.35
C GLU A 69 -6.59 -1.27 -7.03
N ALA A 70 -7.21 -2.40 -7.36
CA ALA A 70 -6.51 -3.60 -7.85
C ALA A 70 -5.80 -3.42 -9.20
N GLN A 71 -6.31 -2.54 -10.07
CA GLN A 71 -5.62 -2.23 -11.34
C GLN A 71 -4.30 -1.51 -11.14
N MET A 72 -4.00 -1.01 -9.93
CA MET A 72 -2.73 -0.35 -9.60
C MET A 72 -1.60 -1.36 -9.33
N SER A 73 -1.90 -2.66 -9.30
CA SER A 73 -0.90 -3.71 -9.18
C SER A 73 0.00 -3.80 -10.41
N SER A 74 1.26 -4.16 -10.19
CA SER A 74 2.26 -4.47 -11.20
C SER A 74 1.82 -5.59 -12.15
N PHE A 75 1.03 -6.55 -11.65
CA PHE A 75 0.43 -7.59 -12.48
C PHE A 75 -0.63 -7.02 -13.43
N ALA A 76 -1.41 -6.03 -13.00
CA ALA A 76 -2.33 -5.34 -13.89
C ALA A 76 -1.59 -4.48 -14.93
N ILE A 77 -0.51 -3.79 -14.51
CA ILE A 77 0.39 -3.07 -15.42
C ILE A 77 1.00 -4.04 -16.45
N GLY A 78 1.24 -5.30 -16.09
CA GLY A 78 1.70 -6.35 -17.01
C GLY A 78 0.65 -7.02 -17.88
N ASP A 79 -0.62 -6.57 -17.86
CA ASP A 79 -1.75 -7.22 -18.55
C ASP A 79 -1.98 -8.69 -18.12
N LEU A 80 -1.54 -9.08 -16.93
CA LEU A 80 -1.76 -10.42 -16.44
C LEU A 80 -3.25 -10.64 -16.18
N ARG A 81 -3.69 -11.89 -16.39
CA ARG A 81 -5.10 -12.28 -16.25
C ARG A 81 -5.61 -12.02 -14.82
N PRO A 82 -6.74 -11.32 -14.61
CA PRO A 82 -7.25 -10.97 -13.27
C PRO A 82 -8.12 -12.06 -12.61
N TYR A 83 -8.22 -13.26 -13.18
CA TYR A 83 -9.10 -14.34 -12.72
C TYR A 83 -8.42 -15.72 -12.86
N PRO A 84 -8.87 -16.77 -12.14
CA PRO A 84 -9.96 -16.79 -11.15
C PRO A 84 -9.66 -15.99 -9.87
N LEU A 85 -10.68 -15.76 -9.04
CA LEU A 85 -10.58 -15.19 -7.70
C LEU A 85 -11.41 -16.05 -6.76
N THR A 86 -10.88 -16.36 -5.58
CA THR A 86 -11.65 -16.97 -4.49
C THR A 86 -11.82 -16.00 -3.34
N LEU A 87 -12.92 -16.16 -2.61
CA LEU A 87 -13.26 -15.36 -1.45
C LEU A 87 -13.89 -16.27 -0.38
N ALA A 88 -13.40 -16.16 0.84
CA ALA A 88 -13.93 -16.87 2.01
C ALA A 88 -14.24 -15.87 3.12
N ASP A 89 -15.41 -15.99 3.74
CA ASP A 89 -15.80 -15.18 4.89
C ASP A 89 -15.81 -16.01 6.19
N PRO A 90 -15.70 -15.37 7.37
CA PRO A 90 -15.67 -16.07 8.66
C PRO A 90 -16.96 -16.83 9.03
N ARG A 91 -18.05 -16.69 8.27
CA ARG A 91 -19.29 -17.46 8.47
C ARG A 91 -19.35 -18.72 7.60
N GLY A 92 -18.32 -18.98 6.80
CA GLY A 92 -18.23 -20.14 5.91
C GLY A 92 -18.88 -19.93 4.53
N VAL A 93 -19.19 -18.68 4.13
CA VAL A 93 -19.57 -18.38 2.76
C VAL A 93 -18.32 -18.38 1.90
N GLU A 94 -18.35 -19.23 0.89
CA GLU A 94 -17.28 -19.43 -0.08
C GLU A 94 -17.77 -18.98 -1.46
N THR A 95 -16.96 -18.20 -2.16
CA THR A 95 -17.25 -17.76 -3.52
C THR A 95 -16.06 -17.94 -4.44
N VAL A 96 -16.32 -18.46 -5.64
CA VAL A 96 -15.36 -18.51 -6.74
C VAL A 96 -15.86 -17.65 -7.89
N VAL A 97 -15.08 -16.63 -8.26
CA VAL A 97 -15.31 -15.83 -9.46
C VAL A 97 -14.43 -16.40 -10.57
N SER A 98 -15.04 -17.20 -11.44
CA SER A 98 -14.33 -17.94 -12.48
C SER A 98 -13.75 -17.07 -13.59
N LYS A 99 -14.42 -15.96 -13.92
CA LYS A 99 -14.02 -15.05 -15.01
C LYS A 99 -14.54 -13.64 -14.79
N VAL A 100 -13.70 -12.66 -15.14
CA VAL A 100 -14.06 -11.24 -15.30
C VAL A 100 -13.28 -10.64 -16.47
N PRO A 101 -13.79 -9.60 -17.14
CA PRO A 101 -13.13 -9.05 -18.32
C PRO A 101 -11.92 -8.17 -18.02
N THR A 102 -11.85 -7.52 -16.86
CA THR A 102 -10.76 -6.59 -16.50
C THR A 102 -10.45 -6.60 -15.01
N TRP A 103 -9.31 -6.03 -14.61
CA TRP A 103 -8.95 -5.80 -13.21
C TRP A 103 -9.97 -4.94 -12.46
N LYS A 104 -10.51 -3.90 -13.12
CA LYS A 104 -11.60 -3.08 -12.54
C LYS A 104 -12.87 -3.91 -12.29
N TRP A 105 -13.22 -4.83 -13.17
CA TRP A 105 -14.34 -5.75 -12.94
C TRP A 105 -14.05 -6.79 -11.85
N MET A 106 -12.82 -7.30 -11.77
CA MET A 106 -12.39 -8.17 -10.67
C MET A 106 -12.63 -7.48 -9.32
N GLU A 107 -12.13 -6.25 -9.19
CA GLU A 107 -12.33 -5.47 -7.98
C GLU A 107 -13.81 -5.22 -7.71
N ARG A 108 -14.55 -4.70 -8.69
CA ARG A 108 -15.97 -4.35 -8.54
C ARG A 108 -16.80 -5.54 -8.06
N VAL A 109 -16.59 -6.72 -8.62
CA VAL A 109 -17.29 -7.95 -8.21
C VAL A 109 -16.85 -8.36 -6.81
N SER A 110 -15.53 -8.41 -6.54
CA SER A 110 -14.99 -8.80 -5.24
C SER A 110 -15.48 -7.90 -4.10
N ARG A 111 -15.53 -6.58 -4.31
CA ARG A 111 -16.04 -5.61 -3.33
C ARG A 111 -17.52 -5.83 -3.05
N LYS A 112 -18.34 -6.08 -4.08
CA LYS A 112 -19.78 -6.35 -3.90
C LYS A 112 -20.04 -7.61 -3.09
N ILE A 113 -19.32 -8.69 -3.36
CA ILE A 113 -19.40 -9.92 -2.56
C ILE A 113 -18.95 -9.62 -1.12
N CYS A 114 -17.79 -8.97 -0.94
CA CYS A 114 -17.26 -8.60 0.37
C CYS A 114 -18.27 -7.79 1.20
N THR A 115 -18.93 -6.80 0.60
CA THR A 115 -19.98 -6.01 1.26
C THR A 115 -21.13 -6.89 1.75
N GLU A 116 -21.64 -7.79 0.91
CA GLU A 116 -22.72 -8.72 1.26
C GLU A 116 -22.32 -9.63 2.43
N VAL A 117 -21.05 -10.06 2.46
CA VAL A 117 -20.56 -10.95 3.52
C VAL A 117 -20.13 -10.22 4.81
N GLY A 118 -20.62 -9.00 5.05
CA GLY A 118 -20.31 -8.23 6.26
C GLY A 118 -19.03 -7.41 6.17
N SER A 119 -18.63 -7.04 4.95
CA SER A 119 -17.50 -6.16 4.64
C SER A 119 -16.13 -6.66 5.13
N THR A 120 -16.00 -7.96 5.37
CA THR A 120 -14.71 -8.63 5.65
C THR A 120 -14.69 -10.00 4.99
N ALA A 121 -13.62 -10.29 4.26
CA ALA A 121 -13.40 -11.59 3.63
C ALA A 121 -11.93 -11.74 3.24
N ALA A 122 -11.40 -12.96 3.36
CA ALA A 122 -10.12 -13.32 2.79
C ALA A 122 -10.26 -13.56 1.29
N THR A 123 -9.22 -13.25 0.51
CA THR A 123 -9.25 -13.49 -0.94
C THR A 123 -7.94 -14.08 -1.44
N CYS A 124 -8.01 -15.03 -2.37
CA CYS A 124 -6.86 -15.46 -3.17
C CYS A 124 -7.05 -14.96 -4.60
N LYS A 125 -6.10 -14.16 -5.09
CA LYS A 125 -6.12 -13.63 -6.46
C LYS A 125 -5.65 -14.69 -7.45
N ALA A 126 -5.80 -14.40 -8.74
CA ALA A 126 -5.41 -15.31 -9.81
C ALA A 126 -3.98 -15.84 -9.62
N PRO A 127 -3.79 -17.17 -9.65
CA PRO A 127 -2.48 -17.78 -9.40
C PRO A 127 -1.46 -17.40 -10.47
N ARG A 128 -0.18 -17.43 -10.09
CA ARG A 128 0.94 -17.03 -10.94
C ARG A 128 2.01 -18.10 -11.00
N THR A 129 2.62 -18.21 -12.17
CA THR A 129 3.87 -18.95 -12.32
C THR A 129 5.03 -18.18 -11.68
N GLY A 130 6.05 -18.89 -11.21
CA GLY A 130 7.26 -18.24 -10.70
C GLY A 130 7.97 -17.36 -11.73
N ARG A 131 7.77 -17.61 -13.04
CA ARG A 131 8.25 -16.73 -14.12
C ARG A 131 7.51 -15.40 -14.12
N GLU A 132 6.18 -15.42 -14.10
CA GLU A 132 5.36 -14.20 -14.04
C GLU A 132 5.69 -13.36 -12.80
N VAL A 133 5.88 -13.99 -11.64
CA VAL A 133 6.23 -13.25 -10.42
C VAL A 133 7.62 -12.61 -10.51
N LYS A 134 8.61 -13.27 -11.10
CA LYS A 134 9.95 -12.68 -11.30
C LYS A 134 9.94 -11.53 -12.31
N GLU A 135 9.06 -11.61 -13.30
CA GLU A 135 8.97 -10.64 -14.39
C GLU A 135 8.15 -9.40 -13.98
N TRP A 136 7.06 -9.61 -13.24
CA TRP A 136 6.07 -8.56 -12.95
C TRP A 136 5.91 -8.24 -11.46
N GLY A 137 6.45 -9.05 -10.55
CA GLY A 137 6.34 -8.81 -9.11
C GLY A 137 7.34 -7.75 -8.65
N ILE A 138 7.03 -7.09 -7.54
CA ILE A 138 7.99 -6.21 -6.87
C ILE A 138 8.67 -7.04 -5.80
N LEU A 139 9.94 -7.36 -6.06
CA LEU A 139 10.71 -8.32 -5.28
C LEU A 139 11.34 -7.67 -4.05
N ARG A 140 11.59 -8.47 -3.01
CA ARG A 140 12.31 -8.10 -1.78
C ARG A 140 11.56 -7.16 -0.84
N THR A 141 10.26 -7.00 -1.01
CA THR A 141 9.46 -6.05 -0.25
C THR A 141 9.21 -6.49 1.19
N VAL A 142 9.16 -7.80 1.45
CA VAL A 142 9.08 -8.33 2.82
C VAL A 142 10.40 -8.09 3.55
N SER A 143 11.52 -8.42 2.91
CA SER A 143 12.85 -8.18 3.47
C SER A 143 13.11 -6.69 3.70
N GLN A 144 12.69 -5.82 2.77
CA GLN A 144 12.76 -4.36 2.90
C GLN A 144 11.96 -3.88 4.12
N ALA A 145 10.69 -4.29 4.26
CA ALA A 145 9.86 -3.90 5.40
C ALA A 145 10.47 -4.35 6.75
N ILE A 146 11.05 -5.56 6.81
CA ILE A 146 11.78 -6.05 7.98
C ILE A 146 13.03 -5.20 8.25
N GLY A 147 13.77 -4.82 7.21
CA GLY A 147 14.95 -3.94 7.29
C GLY A 147 14.62 -2.58 7.89
N ILE A 148 13.59 -1.91 7.38
CA ILE A 148 13.08 -0.63 7.90
C ILE A 148 12.69 -0.77 9.38
N GLY A 149 11.89 -1.80 9.71
CA GLY A 149 11.44 -2.04 11.08
C GLY A 149 12.61 -2.26 12.05
N ARG A 150 13.65 -2.99 11.60
CA ARG A 150 14.88 -3.19 12.37
C ARG A 150 15.65 -1.89 12.57
N ALA A 151 15.84 -1.09 11.52
CA ALA A 151 16.55 0.19 11.60
C ALA A 151 15.86 1.15 12.59
N VAL A 152 14.54 1.27 12.54
CA VAL A 152 13.76 2.07 13.49
C VAL A 152 13.91 1.54 14.91
N HIS A 153 13.83 0.22 15.10
CA HIS A 153 13.94 -0.40 16.41
C HIS A 153 15.32 -0.17 17.04
N GLU A 154 16.39 -0.38 16.28
CA GLU A 154 17.77 -0.17 16.72
C GLU A 154 18.05 1.31 17.04
N ALA A 155 17.60 2.23 16.18
CA ALA A 155 17.73 3.66 16.43
C ALA A 155 17.04 4.09 17.74
N ARG A 156 15.83 3.58 18.01
CA ARG A 156 15.11 3.85 19.28
C ARG A 156 15.87 3.29 20.48
N GLN A 157 16.39 2.06 20.39
CA GLN A 157 17.19 1.46 21.48
C GLN A 157 18.47 2.25 21.77
N SER A 158 19.14 2.74 20.73
CA SER A 158 20.35 3.54 20.83
C SER A 158 20.10 5.04 21.05
N LYS A 159 18.84 5.47 21.21
CA LYS A 159 18.43 6.89 21.36
C LYS A 159 18.91 7.79 20.21
N GLN A 160 19.01 7.24 19.01
CA GLN A 160 19.26 7.96 17.77
C GLN A 160 17.94 8.39 17.13
N ASN A 161 18.00 9.23 16.09
CA ASN A 161 16.81 9.68 15.38
C ASN A 161 16.24 8.52 14.53
N PRO A 162 15.03 7.99 14.85
CA PRO A 162 14.47 6.87 14.11
C PRO A 162 14.03 7.22 12.69
N VAL A 163 13.64 8.48 12.44
CA VAL A 163 13.27 8.93 11.08
C VAL A 163 14.50 8.98 10.19
N GLN A 164 15.63 9.48 10.71
CA GLN A 164 16.90 9.48 9.97
C GLN A 164 17.37 8.05 9.65
N ALA A 165 17.15 7.10 10.56
CA ALA A 165 17.49 5.71 10.30
C ALA A 165 16.71 5.11 9.11
N VAL A 166 15.44 5.51 8.91
CA VAL A 166 14.68 5.11 7.72
C VAL A 166 15.23 5.78 6.46
N VAL A 167 15.56 7.07 6.53
CA VAL A 167 16.18 7.82 5.43
C VAL A 167 17.45 7.12 4.96
N ASP A 168 18.34 6.77 5.88
CA ASP A 168 19.63 6.14 5.58
C ASP A 168 19.46 4.71 5.04
N CYS A 169 18.46 3.97 5.54
CA CYS A 169 18.15 2.60 5.10
C CYS A 169 17.60 2.55 3.67
N GLU A 170 16.73 3.51 3.32
CA GLU A 170 15.93 3.47 2.10
C GLU A 170 16.35 4.48 1.02
N ASP A 171 17.46 5.21 1.24
CA ASP A 171 17.83 6.38 0.41
C ASP A 171 16.65 7.36 0.27
N GLY A 172 15.93 7.58 1.38
CA GLY A 172 14.73 8.40 1.43
C GLY A 172 15.02 9.90 1.45
N ARG A 173 13.98 10.73 1.31
CA ARG A 173 14.09 12.20 1.46
C ARG A 173 13.03 12.72 2.42
N ILE A 174 13.46 13.48 3.44
CA ILE A 174 12.53 14.28 4.25
C ILE A 174 12.17 15.51 3.44
N LEU A 175 10.88 15.67 3.15
CA LEU A 175 10.35 16.78 2.35
C LEU A 175 9.86 17.95 3.22
N PHE A 176 9.37 17.65 4.42
CA PHE A 176 8.77 18.64 5.31
C PHE A 176 8.71 18.15 6.75
N GLU A 177 9.04 19.01 7.71
CA GLU A 177 8.75 18.80 9.14
C GLU A 177 7.64 19.76 9.58
N GLY A 178 6.59 19.23 10.20
CA GLY A 178 5.42 20.04 10.51
C GLY A 178 4.56 19.54 11.64
N LYS A 179 3.66 20.41 12.10
CA LYS A 179 2.58 20.08 13.02
C LYS A 179 1.27 20.03 12.25
N ILE A 180 0.48 18.96 12.42
CA ILE A 180 -0.85 18.86 11.84
C ILE A 180 -1.76 19.94 12.42
N VAL A 181 -2.29 20.82 11.58
CA VAL A 181 -3.19 21.91 11.97
C VAL A 181 -4.62 21.74 11.43
N GLU A 182 -4.81 20.90 10.42
CA GLU A 182 -6.15 20.60 9.90
C GLU A 182 -6.21 19.18 9.35
N VAL A 183 -7.35 18.53 9.53
CA VAL A 183 -7.62 17.19 9.00
C VAL A 183 -9.04 17.16 8.46
N ASN A 184 -9.18 17.06 7.14
CA ASN A 184 -10.45 16.91 6.46
C ASN A 184 -10.60 15.47 5.96
N ARG A 185 -11.64 14.76 6.39
CA ARG A 185 -11.91 13.37 6.00
C ARG A 185 -13.35 13.17 5.60
N ARG A 186 -13.56 12.47 4.50
CA ARG A 186 -14.88 12.03 4.05
C ARG A 186 -14.77 10.62 3.45
N THR A 187 -15.69 9.74 3.84
CA THR A 187 -15.81 8.44 3.19
C THR A 187 -16.72 8.58 1.99
N THR A 188 -16.19 8.33 0.79
CA THR A 188 -16.94 8.43 -0.48
C THR A 188 -16.66 7.19 -1.32
N GLU A 189 -17.71 6.54 -1.83
CA GLU A 189 -17.60 5.36 -2.70
C GLU A 189 -16.78 4.18 -2.13
N GLY A 190 -16.68 4.07 -0.80
CA GLY A 190 -15.89 3.03 -0.13
C GLY A 190 -14.41 3.36 0.06
N PHE A 191 -14.00 4.58 -0.29
CA PHE A 191 -12.65 5.11 -0.05
C PHE A 191 -12.66 6.22 1.00
N LEU A 192 -11.63 6.26 1.83
CA LEU A 192 -11.38 7.37 2.75
C LEU A 192 -10.59 8.45 1.99
N ARG A 193 -11.27 9.55 1.64
CA ARG A 193 -10.67 10.67 0.90
C ARG A 193 -10.58 11.90 1.78
N GLY A 194 -9.57 12.73 1.55
CA GLY A 194 -9.41 13.94 2.32
C GLY A 194 -8.09 14.64 2.12
N SER A 195 -7.86 15.63 2.99
CA SER A 195 -6.65 16.42 3.02
C SER A 195 -6.17 16.63 4.45
N VAL A 196 -4.86 16.80 4.60
CA VAL A 196 -4.21 17.17 5.86
C VAL A 196 -3.40 18.44 5.61
N GLU A 197 -3.53 19.42 6.49
CA GLU A 197 -2.67 20.61 6.48
C GLU A 197 -1.67 20.58 7.62
N LEU A 198 -0.43 20.96 7.29
CA LEU A 198 0.70 21.05 8.19
C LEU A 198 1.23 22.48 8.23
N GLU A 199 1.53 22.95 9.43
CA GLU A 199 2.31 24.16 9.68
C GLU A 199 3.76 23.76 9.91
N GLY A 200 4.68 24.36 9.16
CA GLY A 200 6.10 23.99 9.18
C GLY A 200 6.78 24.26 10.51
N LEU A 201 7.68 23.35 10.87
CA LEU A 201 8.53 23.40 12.07
C LEU A 201 10.00 23.47 11.66
N GLU A 202 10.85 23.85 12.60
CA GLU A 202 12.29 24.01 12.40
C GLU A 202 12.68 24.69 11.07
N ALA A 203 13.27 23.95 10.12
CA ALA A 203 13.71 24.48 8.84
C ALA A 203 12.55 24.94 7.94
N ASP A 204 11.35 24.41 8.16
CA ASP A 204 10.14 24.70 7.38
C ASP A 204 9.27 25.80 8.01
N LYS A 205 9.72 26.46 9.09
CA LYS A 205 8.97 27.54 9.75
C LYS A 205 8.56 28.63 8.75
N GLY A 206 7.28 28.96 8.76
CA GLY A 206 6.68 29.95 7.84
C GLY A 206 6.14 29.37 6.54
N HIS A 207 6.36 28.08 6.28
CA HIS A 207 5.75 27.36 5.17
C HIS A 207 4.55 26.53 5.62
N ARG A 208 3.64 26.25 4.69
CA ARG A 208 2.50 25.35 4.89
C ARG A 208 2.56 24.23 3.88
N MET A 209 2.28 23.02 4.34
CA MET A 209 2.14 21.85 3.48
C MET A 209 0.70 21.33 3.51
N LYS A 210 0.17 20.99 2.34
CA LYS A 210 -1.09 20.26 2.19
C LYS A 210 -0.79 18.88 1.62
N LEU A 211 -1.40 17.83 2.18
CA LEU A 211 -1.33 16.46 1.68
C LEU A 211 -2.75 15.99 1.34
N ASP A 212 -2.99 15.57 0.10
CA ASP A 212 -4.24 14.92 -0.27
C ASP A 212 -4.07 13.39 -0.30
N PHE A 213 -5.12 12.68 0.10
CA PHE A 213 -5.09 11.22 0.19
C PHE A 213 -6.40 10.57 -0.28
N GLN A 214 -6.29 9.34 -0.78
CA GLN A 214 -7.37 8.38 -1.04
C GLN A 214 -6.93 7.02 -0.50
N ASN A 215 -7.31 6.69 0.74
CA ASN A 215 -6.73 5.65 1.60
C ASN A 215 -5.22 5.82 1.87
N GLU A 216 -4.44 6.14 0.84
CA GLU A 216 -3.02 6.44 0.87
C GLU A 216 -2.74 7.89 0.43
N PHE A 217 -1.61 8.45 0.89
CA PHE A 217 -1.16 9.77 0.47
C PHE A 217 -0.82 9.80 -1.02
N SER A 218 -1.40 10.77 -1.72
CA SER A 218 -1.41 10.84 -3.18
C SER A 218 -0.56 11.98 -3.73
N ILE A 219 -0.62 13.16 -3.11
CA ILE A 219 0.11 14.35 -3.57
C ILE A 219 0.27 15.34 -2.42
N GLY A 220 1.38 16.06 -2.44
CA GLY A 220 1.73 17.09 -1.47
C GLY A 220 2.09 18.41 -2.14
N TRP A 221 1.59 19.51 -1.57
CA TRP A 221 1.90 20.87 -1.98
C TRP A 221 2.57 21.61 -0.85
N ILE A 222 3.62 22.36 -1.15
CA ILE A 222 4.24 23.31 -0.21
C ILE A 222 3.99 24.70 -0.76
N ASN A 223 3.28 25.53 0.00
CA ASN A 223 2.85 26.88 -0.41
C ASN A 223 2.16 26.87 -1.80
N GLU A 224 1.21 25.96 -1.98
CA GLU A 224 0.40 25.80 -3.21
C GLU A 224 1.14 25.23 -4.44
N GLU A 225 2.45 24.98 -4.36
CA GLU A 225 3.21 24.32 -5.42
C GLU A 225 3.29 22.81 -5.19
N PRO A 226 3.01 21.96 -6.19
CA PRO A 226 3.15 20.51 -6.05
C PRO A 226 4.62 20.15 -5.85
N ARG A 227 4.94 19.44 -4.76
CA ARG A 227 6.31 19.06 -4.39
C ARG A 227 6.55 17.57 -4.30
N VAL A 228 5.50 16.76 -4.21
CA VAL A 228 5.59 15.29 -4.24
C VAL A 228 4.29 14.70 -4.71
N MET A 229 4.36 13.60 -5.44
CA MET A 229 3.18 12.95 -5.99
C MET A 229 3.44 11.46 -6.23
N VAL A 230 2.37 10.68 -6.27
CA VAL A 230 2.42 9.27 -6.71
C VAL A 230 3.02 9.16 -8.13
N PRO A 231 3.77 8.07 -8.42
CA PRO A 231 3.95 6.87 -7.60
C PRO A 231 5.02 6.93 -6.49
N ASP A 232 5.74 8.04 -6.28
CA ASP A 232 6.65 8.13 -5.14
C ASP A 232 5.91 7.91 -3.81
N ILE A 233 6.53 7.19 -2.88
CA ILE A 233 5.90 6.71 -1.65
C ILE A 233 5.94 7.83 -0.60
N ILE A 234 4.81 8.51 -0.43
CA ILE A 234 4.65 9.56 0.58
C ILE A 234 4.25 8.92 1.91
N THR A 235 5.08 9.12 2.94
CA THR A 235 4.87 8.57 4.28
C THR A 235 4.85 9.68 5.31
N VAL A 236 3.87 9.65 6.21
CA VAL A 236 3.81 10.53 7.39
C VAL A 236 4.36 9.77 8.58
N LEU A 237 5.46 10.25 9.15
CA LEU A 237 6.11 9.63 10.31
C LEU A 237 5.94 10.51 11.55
N ASP A 238 5.68 9.91 12.71
CA ASP A 238 5.78 10.62 13.99
C ASP A 238 7.22 11.09 14.21
N SER A 239 7.41 12.40 14.46
CA SER A 239 8.76 12.98 14.57
C SER A 239 9.59 12.43 15.73
N THR A 240 8.96 11.80 16.72
CA THR A 240 9.62 11.28 17.93
C THR A 240 9.87 9.78 17.82
N THR A 241 8.88 9.01 17.41
CA THR A 241 8.95 7.54 17.41
C THR A 241 9.44 6.96 16.09
N GLY A 242 9.31 7.70 14.99
CA GLY A 242 9.54 7.21 13.63
C GLY A 242 8.47 6.21 13.16
N GLU A 243 7.37 6.05 13.90
CA GLU A 243 6.25 5.20 13.49
C GLU A 243 5.45 5.87 12.37
N ALA A 244 5.06 5.07 11.37
CA ALA A 244 4.20 5.55 10.29
C ALA A 244 2.77 5.78 10.78
N ILE A 245 2.20 6.91 10.36
CA ILE A 245 0.84 7.30 10.70
C ILE A 245 -0.04 7.16 9.46
N GLY A 246 -0.96 6.19 9.50
CA GLY A 246 -1.96 5.98 8.46
C GLY A 246 -2.93 7.14 8.31
N THR A 247 -3.60 7.23 7.15
CA THR A 247 -4.54 8.33 6.85
C THR A 247 -5.74 8.35 7.79
N GLU A 248 -6.09 7.22 8.39
CA GLU A 248 -7.11 7.04 9.43
C GLU A 248 -6.64 7.47 10.83
N ALA A 249 -5.33 7.36 11.10
CA ALA A 249 -4.73 7.61 12.42
C ALA A 249 -4.26 9.06 12.61
N ILE A 250 -4.13 9.85 11.55
CA ILE A 250 -3.74 11.27 11.65
C ILE A 250 -4.69 12.08 12.57
N ARG A 251 -4.15 12.96 13.39
CA ARG A 251 -4.88 13.83 14.32
C ARG A 251 -4.26 15.22 14.36
N TYR A 252 -5.10 16.22 14.63
CA TYR A 252 -4.64 17.57 14.95
C TYR A 252 -3.60 17.55 16.07
N GLY A 253 -2.55 18.36 15.93
CA GLY A 253 -1.51 18.56 16.94
C GLY A 253 -0.34 17.57 16.89
N GLN A 254 -0.42 16.50 16.09
CA GLN A 254 0.71 15.60 15.88
C GLN A 254 1.88 16.34 15.21
N ARG A 255 3.10 16.08 15.70
CA ARG A 255 4.34 16.55 15.08
C ARG A 255 4.86 15.43 14.19
N VAL A 256 5.03 15.71 12.92
CA VAL A 256 5.34 14.70 11.91
C VAL A 256 6.46 15.16 10.98
N GLN A 257 7.11 14.18 10.36
CA GLN A 257 8.01 14.35 9.24
C GLN A 257 7.43 13.65 8.01
N ILE A 258 7.44 14.34 6.88
CA ILE A 258 7.02 13.78 5.59
C ILE A 258 8.23 13.17 4.91
N LEU A 259 8.29 11.84 4.94
CA LEU A 259 9.31 11.06 4.27
C LEU A 259 8.80 10.62 2.90
N VAL A 260 9.65 10.73 1.89
CA VAL A 260 9.38 10.21 0.55
C VAL A 260 10.37 9.09 0.23
N LEU A 261 9.88 7.99 -0.32
CA LEU A 261 10.69 6.89 -0.86
C LEU A 261 10.43 6.71 -2.36
N ARG A 262 11.39 6.13 -3.06
CA ARG A 262 11.31 5.91 -4.52
C ARG A 262 10.19 4.94 -4.87
N ALA A 263 9.47 5.26 -5.95
CA ALA A 263 8.56 4.30 -6.57
C ALA A 263 9.32 3.10 -7.17
N PRO A 264 8.76 1.88 -7.11
CA PRO A 264 9.17 0.77 -7.95
C PRO A 264 9.22 1.14 -9.44
N GLU A 265 10.27 0.74 -10.16
CA GLU A 265 10.51 1.16 -11.57
C GLU A 265 9.32 0.89 -12.51
N ILE A 266 8.62 -0.23 -12.33
CA ILE A 266 7.46 -0.57 -13.16
C ILE A 266 6.36 0.50 -13.11
N GLN A 267 6.23 1.20 -11.97
CA GLN A 267 5.21 2.23 -11.73
C GLN A 267 5.57 3.57 -12.38
N THR A 268 6.83 3.81 -12.69
CA THR A 268 7.30 5.04 -13.36
C THR A 268 7.42 4.90 -14.88
N THR A 269 7.20 3.69 -15.42
CA THR A 269 7.04 3.49 -16.87
C THR A 269 5.81 4.24 -17.40
N PRO A 270 5.73 4.57 -18.70
CA PRO A 270 4.55 5.22 -19.28
C PRO A 270 3.24 4.50 -18.94
N LYS A 271 3.24 3.16 -19.04
CA LYS A 271 2.09 2.34 -18.68
C LYS A 271 1.83 2.31 -17.18
N GLY A 272 2.88 2.27 -16.36
CA GLY A 272 2.73 2.42 -14.90
C GLY A 272 2.03 3.73 -14.53
N LEU A 273 2.45 4.85 -15.13
CA LEU A 273 1.87 6.17 -14.88
C LEU A 273 0.40 6.30 -15.33
N GLU A 274 -0.02 5.58 -16.36
CA GLU A 274 -1.45 5.48 -16.72
C GLU A 274 -2.29 4.85 -15.59
N HIS A 275 -1.69 3.94 -14.81
CA HIS A 275 -2.38 3.20 -13.75
C HIS A 275 -2.26 3.87 -12.37
N VAL A 276 -1.10 4.45 -12.06
CA VAL A 276 -0.76 4.91 -10.69
C VAL A 276 -0.18 6.33 -10.62
N GLY A 277 -0.03 7.01 -11.74
CA GLY A 277 0.44 8.40 -11.78
C GLY A 277 -0.63 9.40 -11.27
N PRO A 278 -0.29 10.68 -11.16
CA PRO A 278 -1.18 11.70 -10.58
C PRO A 278 -2.54 11.79 -11.30
N ARG A 279 -2.54 11.64 -12.64
CA ARG A 279 -3.75 11.61 -13.47
C ARG A 279 -4.68 10.45 -13.12
N ALA A 280 -4.16 9.29 -12.73
CA ALA A 280 -4.96 8.16 -12.29
C ALA A 280 -5.71 8.43 -10.97
N PHE A 281 -5.20 9.37 -10.16
CA PHE A 281 -5.83 9.87 -8.94
C PHE A 281 -6.69 11.13 -9.16
N GLY A 282 -6.85 11.57 -10.43
CA GLY A 282 -7.69 12.71 -10.79
C GLY A 282 -6.99 14.07 -10.75
N TYR A 283 -5.66 14.11 -10.64
CA TYR A 283 -4.89 15.36 -10.74
C TYR A 283 -4.38 15.57 -12.17
N ASP A 284 -4.66 16.72 -12.75
CA ASP A 284 -4.11 17.10 -14.07
C ASP A 284 -2.65 17.58 -13.93
N LEU A 285 -1.77 16.64 -13.58
CA LEU A 285 -0.34 16.85 -13.36
C LEU A 285 0.45 15.71 -14.00
N ASP A 286 1.61 16.05 -14.57
CA ASP A 286 2.57 15.05 -15.00
C ASP A 286 3.44 14.61 -13.82
N PHE A 287 3.83 13.34 -13.80
CA PHE A 287 4.65 12.81 -12.73
C PHE A 287 6.06 13.40 -12.80
N GLU A 288 6.48 14.02 -11.70
CA GLU A 288 7.85 14.42 -11.44
C GLU A 288 8.30 13.80 -10.12
N SER A 289 9.29 12.92 -10.17
CA SER A 289 9.83 12.29 -8.96
C SER A 289 10.65 13.30 -8.16
N VAL A 290 10.51 13.26 -6.83
CA VAL A 290 11.38 14.05 -5.95
C VAL A 290 12.83 13.61 -6.02
N PHE A 291 13.10 12.45 -6.64
CA PHE A 291 14.42 11.87 -6.81
C PHE A 291 15.01 12.05 -8.21
N ALA A 292 14.29 12.72 -9.12
CA ALA A 292 14.89 13.13 -10.38
C ALA A 292 16.13 14.00 -10.06
N GLU A 293 17.27 13.68 -10.66
CA GLU A 293 18.40 14.59 -10.61
C GLU A 293 17.98 15.90 -11.25
N ALA A 294 18.19 17.03 -10.56
CA ALA A 294 17.98 18.33 -11.16
C ALA A 294 18.85 18.36 -12.43
N GLY A 295 18.19 18.30 -13.59
CA GLY A 295 18.84 18.00 -14.85
C GLY A 295 20.09 18.86 -15.03
N GLY A 296 21.23 18.20 -15.10
CA GLY A 296 22.45 18.80 -15.63
C GLY A 296 22.16 19.19 -17.07
N THR A 297 22.04 20.50 -17.31
CA THR A 297 22.28 21.11 -18.62
C THR A 297 23.77 21.12 -18.92
#